data_AF-X1NJG8-F1
#
_entry.id   AF-X1NJG8-F1
#
_cell.length_a   1.000
_cell.length_b   1.000
_cell.length_c   1.000
_cell.angle_alpha   90.00
_cell.angle_beta   90.00
_cell.angle_gamma   90.00
#
_symmetry.space_group_name_H-M   'P 1'
#
loop_
_entity.id
_entity.type
_entity.pdbx_description
1 polymer ?
#
loop_
_entity_poly.entity_id
_entity_poly.type
_entity_poly.pdbx_seq_one_letter_code
_entity_poly.pdbx_strand_id
1 'polypeptide(L)' 'MGFGVCLKWQVETLDVRSIIGVLVVLIVGLSVLPIILDAVATAAASLTGAAQTMLNLIPLFYVIALLLAVIYWAVGTTKK' A
#
# COMPACT_ATOMS: atom_id res chain seq x y z
N MET A 1 -20.76 -2.82 13.28
CA MET A 1 -20.35 -2.05 14.48
C MET A 1 -19.17 -2.66 15.26
N GLY A 2 -18.61 -3.82 14.89
CA GLY A 2 -17.53 -4.48 15.68
C GLY A 2 -16.09 -4.07 15.36
N PHE A 3 -15.79 -3.50 14.18
CA PHE A 3 -14.40 -3.21 13.78
C PHE A 3 -13.83 -1.95 14.47
N GLY A 4 -14.66 -0.93 14.69
CA GLY A 4 -14.24 0.33 15.33
C GLY A 4 -14.02 0.23 16.84
N VAL A 5 -14.75 -0.66 17.53
CA VAL A 5 -14.54 -0.90 18.97
C VAL A 5 -13.25 -1.67 19.18
N CYS A 6 -12.94 -2.67 18.35
CA CYS A 6 -11.68 -3.42 18.43
C CYS A 6 -10.45 -2.52 18.11
N LEU A 7 -10.59 -1.59 17.15
CA LEU A 7 -9.56 -0.58 16.86
C LEU A 7 -9.29 0.34 18.08
N LYS A 8 -10.36 0.70 18.80
CA LYS A 8 -10.31 1.59 19.96
C LYS A 8 -9.66 0.94 21.19
N TRP A 9 -9.80 -0.38 21.35
CA TRP A 9 -9.10 -1.15 22.40
C TRP A 9 -7.62 -1.45 22.06
N GLN A 10 -7.23 -1.54 20.78
CA GLN A 10 -5.81 -1.69 20.40
C GLN A 10 -5.02 -0.39 20.62
N VAL A 11 -5.58 0.78 20.27
CA VAL A 11 -4.89 2.09 20.35
C VAL A 11 -4.34 2.42 21.74
N GLU A 12 -4.94 1.91 22.82
CA GLU A 12 -4.52 2.21 24.19
C GLU A 12 -3.13 1.62 24.56
N THR A 13 -2.61 0.67 23.77
CA THR A 13 -1.24 0.12 23.91
C THR A 13 -0.39 0.23 22.64
N LEU A 14 -0.86 0.93 21.59
CA LEU A 14 -0.08 1.07 20.35
C LEU A 14 1.05 2.09 20.52
N ASP A 15 2.28 1.61 20.36
CA ASP A 15 3.47 2.46 20.20
C ASP A 15 3.25 3.48 19.08
N VAL A 16 3.27 4.77 19.42
CA VAL A 16 3.12 5.90 18.48
C VAL A 16 4.06 5.77 17.27
N ARG A 17 5.26 5.20 17.50
CA ARG A 17 6.25 4.91 16.47
C ARG A 17 5.76 3.92 15.41
N SER A 18 4.97 2.91 15.80
CA SER A 18 4.39 1.92 14.89
C SER A 18 3.26 2.52 14.03
N ILE A 19 2.42 3.36 14.65
CA ILE A 19 1.34 4.07 13.96
C ILE A 19 1.90 5.04 12.92
N ILE A 20 2.90 5.85 13.31
CA ILE A 20 3.54 6.81 12.40
C ILE A 20 4.17 6.07 11.21
N GLY A 21 4.80 4.92 11.45
CA GLY A 21 5.41 4.09 10.39
C GLY A 21 4.41 3.71 9.29
N VAL A 22 3.23 3.21 9.67
CA VAL A 22 2.19 2.87 8.69
C VAL A 22 1.55 4.09 8.06
N LEU A 23 1.36 5.17 8.81
CA LEU A 23 0.82 6.41 8.26
C LEU A 23 1.73 6.94 7.14
N VAL A 24 3.04 6.96 7.35
CA VAL A 24 4.02 7.40 6.35
C VAL A 24 4.01 6.47 5.14
N VAL A 25 4.01 5.15 5.33
CA VAL A 25 3.96 4.19 4.21
C VAL A 25 2.68 4.34 3.40
N LEU A 26 1.53 4.57 4.03
CA LEU A 26 0.26 4.82 3.34
C LEU A 26 0.27 6.14 2.57
N ILE A 27 0.74 7.23 3.18
CA ILE A 27 0.79 8.56 2.54
C ILE A 27 1.74 8.53 1.33
N VAL A 28 2.96 8.01 1.53
CA VAL A 28 3.94 7.87 0.44
C VAL A 28 3.39 6.93 -0.63
N GLY A 29 2.81 5.78 -0.24
CA GLY A 29 2.20 4.81 -1.14
C GLY A 29 1.11 5.41 -2.04
N LEU A 30 0.19 6.16 -1.44
CA LEU A 30 -0.89 6.84 -2.16
C LEU A 30 -0.38 7.99 -3.04
N SER A 31 0.66 8.71 -2.60
CA SER A 31 1.25 9.81 -3.38
C SER A 31 2.03 9.34 -4.61
N VAL A 32 2.60 8.12 -4.55
CA VAL A 32 3.39 7.53 -5.63
C VAL A 32 2.51 6.81 -6.66
N LEU A 33 1.28 6.44 -6.29
CA LEU A 33 0.27 5.85 -7.21
C LEU A 33 0.10 6.63 -8.53
N PRO A 34 -0.21 7.96 -8.51
CA PRO A 34 -0.39 8.71 -9.74
C PRO A 34 0.91 8.82 -10.55
N ILE A 35 2.07 8.88 -9.89
CA ILE A 35 3.38 8.97 -10.55
C ILE A 35 3.67 7.69 -11.33
N ILE A 36 3.37 6.52 -10.76
CA ILE A 36 3.54 5.23 -11.44
C ILE A 36 2.58 5.11 -12.62
N LEU A 37 1.32 5.52 -12.46
CA LEU A 37 0.33 5.48 -13.54
C LEU A 37 0.74 6.38 -14.72
N ASP A 38 1.25 7.57 -14.44
CA ASP A 38 1.72 8.51 -15.46
C ASP A 38 2.97 7.99 -16.19
N ALA A 39 3.92 7.41 -15.45
CA ALA A 39 5.11 6.78 -16.02
C ALA A 39 4.76 5.54 -16.87
N VAL A 40 3.83 4.69 -16.43
CA VAL A 40 3.35 3.52 -17.17
C VAL A 40 2.60 3.95 -18.43
N ALA A 41 1.75 4.98 -18.36
CA ALA A 41 1.05 5.51 -19.54
C ALA A 41 2.03 6.06 -20.59
N THR A 42 3.05 6.80 -20.16
CA THR A 42 4.10 7.35 -21.02
C THR A 42 4.93 6.24 -21.68
N ALA A 43 5.31 5.22 -20.92
CA ALA A 43 6.05 4.08 -21.44
C ALA A 43 5.20 3.18 -22.36
N ALA A 44 3.92 2.96 -22.01
CA ALA A 44 3.00 2.16 -22.81
C ALA A 44 2.67 2.80 -24.17
N ALA A 45 2.73 4.14 -24.28
CA ALA A 45 2.59 4.83 -25.56
C ALA A 45 3.75 4.54 -26.53
N SER A 46 4.90 4.12 -26.00
CA SER A 46 6.13 3.87 -26.76
C SER A 46 6.41 2.38 -27.01
N LEU A 47 5.66 1.47 -26.38
CA LEU A 47 5.87 0.02 -26.44
C LEU A 47 4.62 -0.71 -26.92
N THR A 48 4.79 -1.68 -27.82
CA THR A 48 3.70 -2.54 -28.33
C THR A 48 3.93 -4.02 -27.97
N GLY A 49 2.85 -4.80 -27.91
CA GLY A 49 2.90 -6.26 -27.70
C GLY A 49 3.14 -6.69 -26.25
N ALA A 50 3.92 -7.76 -26.04
CA ALA A 50 4.12 -8.41 -24.74
C ALA A 50 4.81 -7.51 -23.67
N ALA A 51 5.51 -6.46 -24.09
CA ALA A 51 6.12 -5.51 -23.16
C ALA A 51 5.09 -4.54 -22.57
N GLN A 52 4.02 -4.24 -23.31
CA GLN A 52 2.94 -3.37 -22.85
C GLN A 52 2.10 -4.05 -21.77
N THR A 53 1.87 -5.37 -21.89
CA THR A 53 1.20 -6.16 -20.84
C THR A 53 2.04 -6.24 -19.57
N MET A 54 3.37 -6.35 -19.66
CA MET A 54 4.25 -6.29 -18.49
C MET A 54 4.17 -4.95 -17.76
N LEU A 55 4.15 -3.83 -18.49
CA LEU A 55 4.01 -2.50 -17.90
C LEU A 55 2.64 -2.30 -17.24
N ASN A 56 1.57 -2.82 -17.84
CA ASN A 56 0.20 -2.69 -17.31
C ASN A 56 -0.03 -3.53 -16.03
N LEU A 57 0.83 -4.50 -15.75
CA LEU A 57 0.80 -5.28 -14.49
C LEU A 57 1.48 -4.56 -13.33
N ILE A 58 2.38 -3.60 -13.59
CA ILE A 58 3.15 -2.89 -12.54
C ILE A 58 2.24 -2.20 -11.51
N PRO A 59 1.19 -1.45 -11.91
CA PRO A 59 0.28 -0.82 -10.94
C PRO A 59 -0.43 -1.86 -10.07
N LEU A 60 -0.76 -3.02 -10.64
CA LEU A 60 -1.44 -4.11 -9.94
C LEU A 60 -0.54 -4.72 -8.85
N PHE A 61 0.73 -4.97 -9.16
CA PHE A 61 1.73 -5.43 -8.18
C PHE A 61 1.95 -4.41 -7.06
N TYR A 62 1.95 -3.12 -7.40
CA TYR A 62 2.10 -2.05 -6.41
C TYR A 62 0.96 -2.04 -5.38
N VAL A 63 -0.29 -2.19 -5.84
CA VAL A 63 -1.47 -2.27 -4.96
C VAL A 63 -1.41 -3.51 -4.07
N ILE A 64 -1.00 -4.67 -4.61
CA ILE A 64 -0.84 -5.90 -3.82
C ILE A 64 0.25 -5.73 -2.75
N ALA A 65 1.37 -5.08 -3.09
CA ALA A 65 2.45 -4.79 -2.15
C ALA A 65 1.99 -3.88 -1.00
N LEU A 66 1.21 -2.84 -1.30
CA LEU A 66 0.61 -1.98 -0.27
C LEU A 66 -0.34 -2.75 0.64
N LEU A 67 -1.20 -3.60 0.06
CA LEU A 67 -2.09 -4.47 0.83
C LEU A 67 -1.32 -5.40 1.78
N LEU A 68 -0.28 -6.07 1.27
CA LEU A 68 0.58 -6.94 2.07
C LEU A 68 1.32 -6.16 3.18
N ALA A 69 1.78 -4.95 2.92
CA ALA A 69 2.43 -4.11 3.92
C ALA A 69 1.49 -3.74 5.08
N VAL A 70 0.24 -3.40 4.77
CA VAL A 70 -0.79 -3.10 5.79
C VAL A 70 -1.18 -4.35 6.57
N ILE A 71 -1.35 -5.49 5.90
CA ILE A 71 -1.64 -6.77 6.56
C ILE A 71 -0.48 -7.20 7.46
N TYR A 72 0.76 -7.11 6.98
CA TYR A 72 1.95 -7.44 7.75
C TYR A 72 2.04 -6.59 9.03
N TRP A 73 1.75 -5.30 8.92
CA TRP A 73 1.67 -4.44 10.09
C TRP A 73 0.55 -4.86 11.05
N ALA A 74 -0.67 -5.10 10.54
CA ALA A 74 -1.81 -5.55 11.36
C ALA A 74 -1.55 -6.91 12.05
N VAL A 75 -0.79 -7.80 11.42
CA VAL A 75 -0.35 -9.07 12.04
C VAL A 75 0.79 -8.84 13.04
N GLY A 76 1.68 -7.88 12.77
CA GLY A 76 2.72 -7.46 13.70
C GLY A 76 2.19 -6.86 15.00
N THR A 77 1.02 -6.20 14.97
CA THR A 77 0.36 -5.68 16.18
C THR A 77 -0.41 -6.73 16.97
N THR A 78 -0.76 -7.88 16.38
CA THR A 78 -1.46 -8.98 17.08
C THR A 78 -0.52 -9.97 17.78
N LYS A 79 0.78 -9.95 17.45
CA LYS A 79 1.80 -10.76 18.13
C LYS A 79 2.47 -10.05 19.32
N LYS A 80 2.06 -8.82 19.64
CA LYS A 80 2.48 -8.08 20.83
C LYS A 80 1.51 -8.28 21.97
#